data_AF-A0A4D6HRF9-F1
#
_entry.id   AF-A0A4D6HRF9-F1
#
_cell.length_a   1.000
_cell.length_b   1.000
_cell.length_c   1.000
_cell.angle_alpha   90.00
_cell.angle_beta   90.00
_cell.angle_gamma   90.00
#
_symmetry.space_group_name_H-M   'P 1'
#
loop_
_entity.id
_entity.type
_entity.pdbx_description
1 polymer ?
#
loop_
_entity_poly.entity_id
_entity_poly.type
_entity_poly.pdbx_seq_one_letter_code
_entity_poly.pdbx_strand_id
1 'polypeptide(L)'
;MYRGNKASASGLDPEAVHTVRERTGNPRHPSVDDVIELVLERAQNPREEHQDAHLDEAMAAVFDRYGEKPVRTVIHRVLVEHYPFRTATVDLEMRNIDGIRIGTTAGWFLEELNVDQDC
;
A
#
# COMPACT_ATOMS: atom_id res chain seq x y z
N MET A 1 -10.34 -36.51 -0.04
CA MET A 1 -10.30 -35.23 0.68
C MET A 1 -8.85 -34.93 1.01
N TYR A 2 -8.23 -33.96 0.33
CA TYR A 2 -6.95 -33.39 0.75
C TYR A 2 -7.19 -31.90 0.97
N ARG A 3 -7.19 -31.48 2.24
CA ARG A 3 -7.05 -30.08 2.63
C ARG A 3 -5.60 -29.68 2.34
N GLY A 4 -5.38 -29.00 1.23
CA GLY A 4 -4.13 -28.30 0.95
C GLY A 4 -4.15 -26.95 1.66
N ASN A 5 -3.22 -26.80 2.60
CA ASN A 5 -2.96 -25.61 3.40
C ASN A 5 -2.89 -24.34 2.55
N LYS A 6 -3.53 -23.25 3.00
CA LYS A 6 -3.20 -21.89 2.54
C LYS A 6 -1.75 -21.64 2.92
N ALA A 7 -0.85 -21.73 1.94
CA ALA A 7 0.42 -21.05 2.04
C ALA A 7 0.10 -19.56 1.87
N SER A 8 0.10 -18.82 2.98
CA SER A 8 0.30 -17.38 2.95
C SER A 8 1.66 -17.17 2.29
N ALA A 9 1.64 -16.83 1.00
CA ALA A 9 2.83 -16.46 0.29
C ALA A 9 3.30 -15.13 0.88
N SER A 10 4.37 -15.23 1.65
CA SER A 10 5.27 -14.13 1.99
C SER A 10 5.55 -13.27 0.76
N GLY A 11 5.23 -11.98 0.84
CA GLY A 11 5.87 -10.86 0.14
C GLY A 11 6.16 -10.98 -1.37
N LEU A 12 5.66 -9.99 -2.12
CA LEU A 12 6.16 -9.59 -3.46
C LEU A 12 5.83 -10.53 -4.62
N ASP A 13 4.57 -10.93 -4.77
CA ASP A 13 4.07 -11.25 -6.12
C ASP A 13 3.54 -9.97 -6.76
N PRO A 14 4.21 -9.38 -7.77
CA PRO A 14 3.69 -8.22 -8.50
C PRO A 14 2.40 -8.54 -9.29
N GLU A 15 2.00 -9.81 -9.38
CA GLU A 15 0.75 -10.29 -9.96
C GLU A 15 -0.31 -10.66 -8.90
N ALA A 16 0.01 -10.61 -7.61
CA ALA A 16 -0.99 -10.83 -6.57
C ALA A 16 -1.99 -9.68 -6.57
N VAL A 17 -3.23 -9.99 -6.92
CA VAL A 17 -4.34 -9.04 -6.91
C VAL A 17 -4.54 -8.54 -5.49
N HIS A 18 -4.30 -7.25 -5.27
CA HIS A 18 -4.53 -6.61 -3.98
C HIS A 18 -5.99 -6.74 -3.56
N THR A 19 -6.19 -7.13 -2.29
CA THR A 19 -7.52 -7.40 -1.72
C THR A 19 -8.15 -6.10 -1.22
N VAL A 20 -8.38 -5.16 -2.14
CA VAL A 20 -9.09 -3.89 -1.89
C VAL A 20 -10.54 -3.97 -2.34
N ARG A 21 -11.41 -3.18 -1.72
CA ARG A 21 -12.85 -3.15 -2.01
C ARG A 21 -13.14 -2.85 -3.48
N GLU A 22 -12.44 -1.89 -4.07
CA GLU A 22 -12.60 -1.43 -5.45
C GLU A 22 -12.30 -2.54 -6.46
N ARG A 23 -11.44 -3.49 -6.09
CA ARG A 23 -11.08 -4.65 -6.90
C ARG A 23 -12.02 -5.82 -6.72
N THR A 24 -12.43 -6.05 -5.48
CA THR A 24 -13.12 -7.28 -5.09
C THR A 24 -14.64 -7.15 -5.02
N GLY A 25 -15.15 -5.92 -4.92
CA GLY A 25 -16.55 -5.63 -4.63
C GLY A 25 -17.01 -6.05 -3.23
N ASN A 26 -16.12 -6.59 -2.39
CA ASN A 26 -16.46 -7.05 -1.05
C ASN A 26 -16.38 -5.87 -0.07
N PRO A 27 -17.50 -5.43 0.55
CA PRO A 27 -17.50 -4.30 1.46
C PRO A 27 -16.68 -4.55 2.74
N ARG A 28 -16.38 -5.82 3.07
CA ARG A 28 -15.53 -6.18 4.22
C ARG A 28 -14.05 -5.94 3.97
N HIS A 29 -13.61 -5.80 2.72
CA HIS A 29 -12.22 -5.46 2.45
C HIS A 29 -12.00 -3.95 2.62
N PRO A 30 -10.79 -3.54 3.03
CA PRO A 30 -10.41 -2.13 3.07
C PRO A 30 -10.58 -1.47 1.70
N SER A 31 -11.04 -0.23 1.70
CA SER A 31 -11.04 0.62 0.51
C SER A 31 -9.64 1.15 0.22
N VAL A 32 -9.40 1.58 -1.02
CA VAL A 32 -8.16 2.28 -1.37
C VAL A 32 -8.00 3.58 -0.56
N ASP A 33 -9.12 4.23 -0.21
CA ASP A 33 -9.12 5.42 0.62
C ASP A 33 -8.70 5.09 2.06
N ASP A 34 -9.12 3.95 2.63
CA ASP A 34 -8.68 3.50 3.97
C ASP A 34 -7.15 3.33 4.00
N VAL A 35 -6.57 2.75 2.94
CA VAL A 35 -5.10 2.60 2.82
C VAL A 35 -4.42 3.96 2.69
N ILE A 36 -4.98 4.87 1.88
CA ILE A 36 -4.46 6.23 1.72
C ILE A 36 -4.48 6.97 3.07
N GLU A 37 -5.58 6.90 3.81
CA GLU A 37 -5.74 7.54 5.12
C GLU A 37 -4.70 7.01 6.11
N LEU A 38 -4.50 5.69 6.18
CA LEU A 38 -3.48 5.09 7.03
C LEU A 38 -2.07 5.54 6.61
N VAL A 39 -1.75 5.55 5.32
CA VAL A 39 -0.46 6.05 4.81
C VAL A 39 -0.22 7.52 5.22
N LEU A 40 -1.27 8.34 5.17
CA LEU A 40 -1.22 9.76 5.56
C LEU A 40 -1.04 9.92 7.07
N GLU A 41 -1.79 9.15 7.86
CA GLU A 41 -1.72 9.15 9.33
C GLU A 41 -0.31 8.79 9.81
N ARG A 42 0.27 7.71 9.27
CA ARG A 42 1.62 7.25 9.59
C ARG A 42 2.71 8.22 9.13
N ALA A 43 2.54 8.84 7.97
CA ALA A 43 3.49 9.85 7.50
C ALA A 43 3.49 11.11 8.38
N GLN A 44 2.32 11.53 8.87
CA GLN A 44 2.19 12.69 9.76
C GLN A 44 2.59 12.37 11.20
N ASN A 45 2.35 11.14 11.65
CA ASN A 45 2.62 10.67 12.99
C ASN A 45 3.39 9.33 12.93
N PRO A 46 4.68 9.35 12.57
CA PRO A 46 5.47 8.12 12.51
C PRO A 46 5.48 7.42 13.87
N ARG A 47 5.25 6.10 13.88
CA ARG A 47 5.26 5.33 15.11
C ARG A 47 6.67 5.23 15.68
N GLU A 48 6.81 5.45 16.98
CA GLU A 48 8.06 5.21 17.70
C GLU A 48 8.19 3.74 18.12
N GLU A 49 9.42 3.21 18.10
CA GLU A 49 9.73 1.83 18.56
C GLU A 49 8.93 0.71 17.87
N HIS A 50 8.34 0.99 16.71
CA HIS A 50 7.59 0.03 15.90
C HIS A 50 8.50 -0.63 14.85
N GLN A 51 8.29 -1.92 14.57
CA GLN A 51 9.09 -2.66 13.58
C GLN A 51 9.04 -2.01 12.17
N ASP A 52 7.91 -1.37 11.87
CA ASP A 52 7.62 -0.71 10.58
C ASP A 52 7.77 0.82 10.62
N ALA A 53 8.33 1.39 11.69
CA ALA A 53 8.54 2.84 11.81
C ALA A 53 9.34 3.43 10.63
N HIS A 54 10.25 2.65 10.07
CA HIS A 54 11.04 3.02 8.89
C HIS A 54 10.17 3.24 7.63
N LEU A 55 9.02 2.57 7.51
CA LEU A 55 8.07 2.79 6.42
C LEU A 55 7.31 4.10 6.63
N ASP A 56 6.93 4.39 7.87
CA ASP A 56 6.26 5.64 8.26
C ASP A 56 7.16 6.86 7.94
N GLU A 57 8.43 6.82 8.35
CA GLU A 57 9.45 7.84 8.05
C GLU A 57 9.72 7.98 6.55
N ALA A 58 9.78 6.87 5.83
CA ALA A 58 9.94 6.89 4.37
C ALA A 58 8.77 7.60 3.69
N MET A 59 7.55 7.37 4.16
CA MET A 59 6.37 8.05 3.63
C MET A 59 6.35 9.53 3.99
N ALA A 60 6.73 9.93 5.20
CA ALA A 60 6.91 11.34 5.56
C ALA A 60 7.82 12.07 4.56
N ALA A 61 9.00 11.51 4.29
CA ALA A 61 9.94 12.08 3.32
C ALA A 61 9.42 12.12 1.87
N VAL A 62 8.54 11.17 1.49
CA VAL A 62 7.90 11.13 0.17
C VAL A 62 6.82 12.22 0.08
N PHE A 63 5.99 12.39 1.10
CA PHE A 63 4.98 13.46 1.15
C PHE A 63 5.62 14.85 1.18
N ASP A 64 6.71 15.04 1.94
CA ASP A 64 7.45 16.31 1.95
C ASP A 64 7.98 16.68 0.56
N ARG A 65 8.36 15.69 -0.25
CA ARG A 65 8.94 15.92 -1.56
C ARG A 65 7.89 16.16 -2.64
N TYR A 66 6.82 15.38 -2.64
CA TYR A 66 5.89 15.32 -3.77
C TYR A 66 4.50 15.89 -3.46
N GLY A 67 4.21 16.12 -2.18
CA GLY A 67 2.87 16.41 -1.70
C GLY A 67 1.95 15.19 -1.81
N GLU A 68 0.73 15.38 -1.33
CA GLU A 68 -0.23 14.29 -1.16
C GLU A 68 -0.78 13.75 -2.48
N LYS A 69 -1.11 14.64 -3.42
CA LYS A 69 -1.82 14.27 -4.65
C LYS A 69 -1.05 13.23 -5.50
N PRO A 70 0.26 13.41 -5.80
CA PRO A 70 1.01 12.40 -6.54
C PRO A 70 1.10 11.05 -5.81
N VAL A 71 1.22 11.06 -4.48
CA VAL A 71 1.28 9.83 -3.66
C VAL A 71 -0.03 9.06 -3.75
N ARG A 72 -1.18 9.75 -3.59
CA ARG A 72 -2.51 9.15 -3.75
C ARG A 72 -2.69 8.52 -5.14
N THR A 73 -2.23 9.20 -6.18
CA THR A 73 -2.26 8.67 -7.56
C THR A 73 -1.46 7.37 -7.69
N VAL A 74 -0.26 7.30 -7.12
CA VAL A 74 0.56 6.08 -7.17
C VAL A 74 -0.10 4.93 -6.43
N ILE A 75 -0.62 5.16 -5.21
CA ILE A 75 -1.31 4.13 -4.41
C ILE A 75 -2.51 3.57 -5.19
N HIS A 76 -3.33 4.44 -5.76
CA HIS A 76 -4.48 4.02 -6.57
C HIS A 76 -4.06 3.18 -7.78
N ARG A 77 -3.04 3.63 -8.52
CA ARG A 77 -2.53 2.91 -9.69
C ARG A 77 -2.02 1.51 -9.34
N VAL A 78 -1.33 1.38 -8.21
CA VAL A 78 -0.80 0.10 -7.73
C VAL A 78 -1.93 -0.83 -7.27
N LEU A 79 -2.78 -0.36 -6.35
CA LEU A 79 -3.76 -1.24 -5.70
C LEU A 79 -4.99 -1.53 -6.57
N VAL A 80 -5.38 -0.60 -7.45
CA VAL A 80 -6.61 -0.70 -8.25
C VAL A 80 -6.31 -0.99 -9.72
N GLU A 81 -5.42 -0.21 -10.33
CA GLU A 81 -5.19 -0.27 -11.79
C GLU A 81 -4.15 -1.31 -12.23
N HIS A 82 -3.51 -2.02 -11.29
CA HIS A 82 -2.50 -3.06 -11.56
C HIS A 82 -1.27 -2.52 -12.30
N TYR A 83 -0.93 -1.25 -12.08
CA TYR A 83 0.34 -0.74 -12.56
C TYR A 83 1.47 -1.38 -11.76
N PRO A 84 2.48 -1.95 -12.43
CA PRO A 84 3.73 -2.30 -11.78
C PRO A 84 4.28 -1.08 -11.03
N PHE A 85 4.88 -1.29 -9.84
CA PHE A 85 5.30 -0.19 -8.98
C PHE A 85 6.23 0.83 -9.67
N ARG A 86 7.06 0.34 -10.61
CA ARG A 86 7.99 1.17 -11.38
C ARG A 86 7.30 2.10 -12.38
N THR A 87 6.15 1.71 -12.92
CA THR A 87 5.40 2.48 -13.93
C THR A 87 4.24 3.25 -13.33
N ALA A 88 3.87 2.99 -12.07
CA ALA A 88 2.84 3.76 -11.37
C ALA A 88 3.18 5.26 -11.25
N THR A 89 4.45 5.64 -11.40
CA THR A 89 4.91 7.04 -11.42
C THR A 89 4.87 7.70 -12.79
N VAL A 90 4.35 7.02 -13.82
CA VAL A 90 4.26 7.58 -15.18
C VAL A 90 3.51 8.91 -15.17
N ASP A 91 4.02 9.90 -15.91
CA ASP A 91 3.50 11.26 -15.97
C ASP A 91 3.47 12.02 -14.64
N LEU A 92 4.17 11.53 -13.61
CA LEU A 92 4.45 12.25 -12.38
C LEU A 92 5.91 12.70 -12.38
N GLU A 93 6.20 13.88 -11.82
CA GLU A 93 7.58 14.34 -11.56
C GLU A 93 8.19 13.57 -10.37
N MET A 94 8.11 12.23 -10.40
CA MET A 94 8.46 11.34 -9.31
C MET A 94 9.48 10.30 -9.79
N ARG A 95 10.44 9.98 -8.94
CA ARG A 95 11.44 8.94 -9.26
C ARG A 95 10.79 7.57 -9.14
N ASN A 96 11.10 6.68 -10.08
CA ASN A 96 10.59 5.30 -10.05
C ASN A 96 10.88 4.57 -8.73
N ILE A 97 12.01 4.85 -8.08
CA ILE A 97 12.35 4.26 -6.77
C ILE A 97 11.38 4.69 -5.67
N ASP A 98 10.84 5.90 -5.75
CA ASP A 98 9.84 6.38 -4.79
C ASP A 98 8.47 5.75 -5.10
N GLY A 99 8.16 5.44 -6.37
CA GLY A 99 7.02 4.60 -6.73
C GLY A 99 7.07 3.19 -6.14
N ILE A 100 8.25 2.55 -6.15
CA ILE A 100 8.48 1.25 -5.50
C ILE A 100 8.26 1.35 -3.99
N ARG A 101 8.77 2.40 -3.35
CA ARG A 101 8.57 2.64 -1.91
C ARG A 101 7.10 2.80 -1.57
N ILE A 102 6.38 3.66 -2.31
CA ILE A 102 4.95 3.89 -2.11
C ILE A 102 4.16 2.58 -2.28
N GLY A 103 4.38 1.85 -3.37
CA GLY A 103 3.68 0.58 -3.63
C GLY A 103 3.96 -0.48 -2.56
N THR A 104 5.21 -0.56 -2.08
CA THR A 104 5.58 -1.46 -0.99
C THR A 104 4.85 -1.08 0.29
N THR A 105 4.96 0.16 0.76
CA THR A 105 4.31 0.60 2.00
C THR A 105 2.78 0.44 1.93
N ALA A 106 2.17 0.79 0.80
CA ALA A 106 0.72 0.62 0.61
C ALA A 106 0.28 -0.86 0.69
N GLY A 107 1.09 -1.78 0.16
CA GLY A 107 0.84 -3.22 0.29
C GLY A 107 0.89 -3.69 1.74
N TRP A 108 1.90 -3.25 2.50
CA TRP A 108 2.03 -3.60 3.92
C TRP A 108 0.89 -3.03 4.78
N PHE A 109 0.51 -1.78 4.56
CA PHE A 109 -0.61 -1.16 5.30
C PHE A 109 -1.97 -1.75 4.91
N LEU A 110 -2.12 -2.21 3.67
CA LEU A 110 -3.29 -3.02 3.31
C LEU A 110 -3.33 -4.34 4.07
N GLU A 111 -2.19 -4.99 4.30
CA GLU A 111 -2.13 -6.21 5.13
C GLU A 111 -2.47 -5.90 6.60
N GLU A 112 -1.94 -4.81 7.17
CA GLU A 112 -2.29 -4.32 8.52
C GLU A 112 -3.81 -4.15 8.66
N LEU A 113 -4.43 -3.42 7.73
CA LEU A 113 -5.89 -3.20 7.73
C LEU A 113 -6.69 -4.50 7.58
N ASN A 114 -6.20 -5.48 6.81
CA ASN A 114 -6.89 -6.75 6.66
C ASN A 114 -6.81 -7.60 7.94
N VAL A 115 -5.70 -7.57 8.69
CA VAL A 115 -5.57 -8.28 9.98
C VAL A 115 -6.52 -7.70 11.02
N ASP A 116 -6.67 -6.37 11.05
CA ASP A 116 -7.57 -5.71 12.00
C ASP A 116 -9.06 -6.04 11.77
N GLN A 117 -9.46 -6.41 10.55
CA GLN A 117 -10.85 -6.80 10.23
C GLN A 117 -11.19 -8.26 10.59
N ASP A 118 -10.20 -9.09 10.87
CA ASP A 118 -10.37 -10.50 11.26
C ASP A 118 -10.51 -10.68 12.79
N CYS A 119 -10.50 -9.58 13.56
CA CYS A 119 -10.67 -9.53 15.01
C CYS A 119 -12.07 -9.05 15.42
#